data_AF-A0A344UQJ0-F1
#
_entry.id   AF-A0A344UQJ0-F1
#
_cell.length_a   1.000
_cell.length_b   1.000
_cell.length_c   1.000
_cell.angle_alpha   90.00
_cell.angle_beta   90.00
_cell.angle_gamma   90.00
#
_symmetry.space_group_name_H-M   'P 1'
#
loop_
_entity.id
_entity.type
_entity.pdbx_description
1 polymer ?
#
loop_
_entity_poly.entity_id
_entity_poly.type
_entity_poly.pdbx_seq_one_letter_code
_entity_poly.pdbx_strand_id
1 'polypeptide(L)'
;MGSQIRRYEGASSQGVQPRALAVTASVPGLDVSSHDGTVNWASRWSAGKRFVWVKATESSSYSNPYFSAQYKGSANQGFIRGAYHFALPNKSSGSAQAKYFSDNGGGWSADGRTLPGALDMEYNPYSGGVCYGLSKSQMAAWVKDFSSYYLNRWGRYPIVYTSASWWDQCVGTATSVSSVQPLWTARYASAVGTLPAGWTKHTVWQYAETPYDQNFFNGTSAALTAFARSAATTPPQQCTTTVNGYRVSGAIGCKYATAKSVLGNPVGAMVNRGDGYYQLFANGAITYSGATGAHELHGSVYSRWKSLGVSAAFTRLGYASSDGNADVLFGRGEIVWNAGRSHAYIVEGGIWQAYRKIGGSTAMGLPKSDMVAGRGGGVKKMNWFESGAITWGSGIHVVRGAIYPVWTRSGSEAGVYGGPTTDIYRSGSAMKQNFYHGYTLTYAGGRVTAQRTSTR
;
A
#
# COMPACT_ATOMS: atom_id res chain seq x y z
N MET A 1 -12.37 14.66 -17.89
CA MET A 1 -11.57 15.74 -18.53
C MET A 1 -10.52 15.11 -19.43
N GLY A 2 -10.01 15.84 -20.43
CA GLY A 2 -8.77 15.49 -21.13
C GLY A 2 -7.54 15.69 -20.23
N SER A 3 -6.34 15.45 -20.77
CA SER A 3 -5.06 15.60 -20.04
C SER A 3 -4.93 16.96 -19.35
N GLN A 4 -4.61 16.95 -18.05
CA GLN A 4 -4.24 18.13 -17.29
C GLN A 4 -2.76 18.49 -17.48
N ILE A 5 -1.91 17.55 -17.88
CA ILE A 5 -0.47 17.80 -18.09
C ILE A 5 -0.26 18.97 -19.06
N ARG A 6 -1.03 19.00 -20.14
CA ARG A 6 -0.95 20.09 -21.14
C ARG A 6 -1.29 21.44 -20.54
N ARG A 7 -2.32 21.49 -19.71
CA ARG A 7 -2.80 22.71 -19.06
C ARG A 7 -1.77 23.27 -18.07
N TYR A 8 -1.05 22.39 -17.36
CA TYR A 8 -0.05 22.79 -16.37
C TYR A 8 1.34 23.05 -16.95
N GLU A 9 1.73 22.34 -18.02
CA GLU A 9 3.10 22.36 -18.56
C GLU A 9 3.23 23.07 -19.92
N GLY A 10 2.12 23.31 -20.63
CA GLY A 10 2.11 24.06 -21.90
C GLY A 10 2.73 23.33 -23.11
N ALA A 11 3.09 24.11 -24.14
CA ALA A 11 3.76 23.68 -25.38
C ALA A 11 5.12 24.31 -25.52
N SER A 12 6.12 23.56 -25.96
CA SER A 12 7.32 24.20 -26.52
C SER A 12 7.02 24.73 -27.94
N SER A 13 7.33 26.00 -28.19
CA SER A 13 7.00 26.78 -29.40
C SER A 13 7.84 26.49 -30.65
N GLN A 14 8.23 25.24 -30.89
CA GLN A 14 8.89 24.84 -32.14
C GLN A 14 8.08 23.76 -32.85
N GLY A 15 7.85 23.97 -34.16
CA GLY A 15 7.03 23.11 -35.01
C GLY A 15 7.24 21.62 -34.72
N VAL A 16 6.14 20.90 -34.52
CA VAL A 16 6.11 19.51 -34.08
C VAL A 16 6.64 18.61 -35.21
N GLN A 17 7.96 18.52 -35.32
CA GLN A 17 8.64 17.49 -36.07
C GLN A 17 9.42 16.66 -35.04
N PRO A 18 8.91 15.48 -34.66
CA PRO A 18 9.49 14.68 -33.60
C PRO A 18 10.86 14.14 -34.05
N ARG A 19 11.96 14.74 -33.59
CA ARG A 19 13.28 14.14 -33.73
C ARG A 19 13.56 13.35 -32.47
N ALA A 20 12.94 12.18 -32.39
CA ALA A 20 13.33 11.19 -31.40
C ALA A 20 14.82 10.87 -31.63
N LEU A 21 15.63 10.91 -30.57
CA LEU A 21 17.03 10.49 -30.62
C LEU A 21 17.10 9.10 -31.28
N ALA A 22 17.50 9.06 -32.56
CA ALA A 22 17.59 7.91 -33.45
C ALA A 22 16.61 6.74 -33.16
N VAL A 23 15.33 6.89 -33.48
CA VAL A 23 14.38 5.76 -33.45
C VAL A 23 14.29 5.16 -34.85
N THR A 24 14.70 3.89 -34.99
CA THR A 24 14.68 3.15 -36.27
C THR A 24 13.26 2.83 -36.76
N ALA A 25 12.23 2.87 -35.90
CA ALA A 25 10.80 2.79 -36.25
C ALA A 25 9.86 3.27 -35.12
N SER A 26 8.80 4.01 -35.45
CA SER A 26 7.71 4.35 -34.53
C SER A 26 6.34 4.01 -35.13
N VAL A 27 5.36 3.68 -34.28
CA VAL A 27 3.98 3.46 -34.72
C VAL A 27 3.11 4.62 -34.22
N PRO A 28 2.35 5.31 -35.10
CA PRO A 28 1.41 6.34 -34.69
C PRO A 28 0.16 5.75 -34.01
N GLY A 29 -0.30 6.40 -32.96
CA GLY A 29 -1.56 6.11 -32.27
C GLY A 29 -2.23 7.38 -31.77
N LEU A 30 -3.26 7.19 -30.96
CA LEU A 30 -4.03 8.24 -30.30
C LEU A 30 -4.61 7.72 -28.98
N ASP A 31 -5.21 8.61 -28.20
CA ASP A 31 -6.07 8.24 -27.09
C ASP A 31 -7.31 9.14 -27.09
N VAL A 32 -8.42 8.62 -26.58
CA VAL A 32 -9.74 9.27 -26.64
C VAL A 32 -10.54 9.05 -25.37
N SER A 33 -11.49 9.95 -25.12
CA SER A 33 -12.37 9.95 -23.95
C SER A 33 -13.79 10.39 -24.32
N SER A 34 -14.64 10.62 -23.32
CA SER A 34 -15.97 11.21 -23.55
C SER A 34 -15.92 12.62 -24.17
N HIS A 35 -14.79 13.33 -24.07
CA HIS A 35 -14.61 14.68 -24.65
C HIS A 35 -14.60 14.65 -26.17
N ASP A 36 -14.25 13.50 -26.75
CA ASP A 36 -14.15 13.28 -28.19
C ASP A 36 -15.47 12.82 -28.83
N GLY A 37 -16.45 12.44 -28.01
CA GLY A 37 -17.73 11.90 -28.46
C GLY A 37 -17.57 10.74 -29.45
N THR A 38 -18.24 10.84 -30.59
CA THR A 38 -18.17 9.85 -31.67
C THR A 38 -16.92 10.05 -32.53
N VAL A 39 -16.11 8.99 -32.65
CA VAL A 39 -14.84 9.03 -33.40
C VAL A 39 -15.00 8.42 -34.78
N ASN A 40 -14.55 9.12 -35.83
CA ASN A 40 -14.45 8.57 -37.19
C ASN A 40 -13.20 7.69 -37.33
N TRP A 41 -13.33 6.41 -36.97
CA TRP A 41 -12.23 5.44 -36.98
C TRP A 41 -11.59 5.24 -38.35
N ALA A 42 -12.38 5.23 -39.43
CA ALA A 42 -11.87 5.10 -40.80
C ALA A 42 -10.92 6.25 -41.15
N SER A 43 -11.30 7.49 -40.82
CA SER A 43 -10.44 8.66 -41.01
C SER A 43 -9.15 8.56 -40.18
N ARG A 44 -9.23 8.09 -38.93
CA ARG A 44 -8.04 7.91 -38.07
C ARG A 44 -7.11 6.82 -38.62
N TRP A 45 -7.66 5.74 -39.15
CA TRP A 45 -6.90 4.66 -39.77
C TRP A 45 -6.18 5.12 -41.05
N SER A 46 -6.88 5.85 -41.92
CA SER A 46 -6.30 6.47 -43.13
C SER A 46 -5.21 7.49 -42.80
N ALA A 47 -5.30 8.16 -41.65
CA ALA A 47 -4.24 9.02 -41.12
C ALA A 47 -3.03 8.26 -40.52
N GLY A 48 -2.93 6.95 -40.74
CA GLY A 48 -1.78 6.13 -40.35
C GLY A 48 -1.79 5.66 -38.90
N LYS A 49 -2.86 5.91 -38.13
CA LYS A 49 -2.96 5.46 -36.72
C LYS A 49 -3.23 3.96 -36.64
N ARG A 50 -2.58 3.27 -35.70
CA ARG A 50 -2.67 1.80 -35.55
C ARG A 50 -2.99 1.31 -34.14
N PHE A 51 -2.89 2.17 -33.13
CA PHE A 51 -3.36 1.84 -31.79
C PHE A 51 -4.11 2.98 -31.11
N VAL A 52 -4.93 2.63 -30.12
CA VAL A 52 -5.68 3.59 -29.32
C VAL A 52 -5.83 3.16 -27.86
N TRP A 53 -5.71 4.09 -26.91
CA TRP A 53 -6.25 3.93 -25.55
C TRP A 53 -7.56 4.70 -25.42
N VAL A 54 -8.59 4.08 -24.83
CA VAL A 54 -9.92 4.68 -24.64
C VAL A 54 -10.20 4.84 -23.15
N LYS A 55 -10.63 6.02 -22.69
CA LYS A 55 -10.98 6.22 -21.28
C LYS A 55 -12.12 5.28 -20.91
N ALA A 56 -11.91 4.44 -19.91
CA ALA A 56 -12.95 3.57 -19.38
C ALA A 56 -13.57 4.15 -18.12
N THR A 57 -12.72 4.55 -17.17
CA THR A 57 -13.17 4.92 -15.82
C THR A 57 -12.38 6.09 -15.24
N GLU A 58 -12.96 6.71 -14.23
CA GLU A 58 -12.32 7.71 -13.38
C GLU A 58 -12.77 7.49 -11.94
N SER A 59 -11.81 7.44 -11.01
CA SER A 59 -12.08 7.06 -9.62
C SER A 59 -12.83 5.71 -9.52
N SER A 60 -13.52 5.46 -8.42
CA SER A 60 -14.33 4.26 -8.22
C SER A 60 -15.83 4.47 -8.54
N SER A 61 -16.17 5.45 -9.38
CA SER A 61 -17.57 5.86 -9.57
C SER A 61 -17.96 6.30 -10.99
N TYR A 62 -17.04 6.83 -11.79
CA TYR A 62 -17.37 7.29 -13.14
C TYR A 62 -16.96 6.26 -14.19
N SER A 63 -17.89 5.96 -15.11
CA SER A 63 -17.63 5.20 -16.33
C SER A 63 -17.88 6.06 -17.55
N ASN A 64 -16.99 6.01 -18.54
CA ASN A 64 -17.14 6.77 -19.78
C ASN A 64 -18.34 6.24 -20.60
N PRO A 65 -19.39 7.05 -20.84
CA PRO A 65 -20.58 6.60 -21.56
C PRO A 65 -20.30 6.25 -23.03
N TYR A 66 -19.22 6.79 -23.61
CA TYR A 66 -18.81 6.48 -24.99
C TYR A 66 -17.87 5.27 -25.08
N PHE A 67 -17.41 4.70 -23.97
CA PHE A 67 -16.38 3.67 -23.95
C PHE A 67 -16.71 2.48 -24.87
N SER A 68 -17.93 1.92 -24.75
CA SER A 68 -18.33 0.76 -25.55
C SER A 68 -18.28 1.05 -27.05
N ALA A 69 -18.80 2.20 -27.49
CA ALA A 69 -18.79 2.60 -28.90
C ALA A 69 -17.36 2.89 -29.41
N GLN A 70 -16.55 3.58 -28.62
CA GLN A 70 -15.17 3.92 -28.98
C GLN A 70 -14.27 2.67 -29.01
N TYR A 71 -14.36 1.81 -28.00
CA TYR A 71 -13.55 0.60 -27.87
C TYR A 71 -13.90 -0.45 -28.94
N LYS A 72 -15.19 -0.69 -29.20
CA LYS A 72 -15.63 -1.61 -30.27
C LYS A 72 -15.41 -1.03 -31.66
N GLY A 73 -15.70 0.26 -31.85
CA GLY A 73 -15.52 0.93 -33.14
C GLY A 73 -14.06 0.91 -33.60
N SER A 74 -13.11 1.19 -32.71
CA SER A 74 -11.69 1.09 -33.01
C SER A 74 -11.26 -0.35 -33.31
N ALA A 75 -11.74 -1.32 -32.54
CA ALA A 75 -11.47 -2.74 -32.79
C ALA A 75 -11.97 -3.21 -34.17
N ASN A 76 -13.19 -2.82 -34.57
CA ASN A 76 -13.78 -3.17 -35.86
C ASN A 76 -13.01 -2.57 -37.04
N GLN A 77 -12.39 -1.40 -36.86
CA GLN A 77 -11.54 -0.78 -37.87
C GLN A 77 -10.15 -1.45 -37.97
N GLY A 78 -9.75 -2.23 -36.96
CA GLY A 78 -8.48 -2.96 -36.93
C GLY A 78 -7.41 -2.40 -36.00
N PHE A 79 -7.75 -1.44 -35.13
CA PHE A 79 -6.80 -0.90 -34.15
C PHE A 79 -6.43 -1.94 -33.08
N ILE A 80 -5.17 -1.92 -32.66
CA ILE A 80 -4.77 -2.51 -31.37
C ILE A 80 -5.21 -1.52 -30.28
N ARG A 81 -6.04 -1.96 -29.34
CA ARG A 81 -6.77 -1.06 -28.44
C ARG A 81 -6.63 -1.43 -26.98
N GLY A 82 -6.55 -0.42 -26.13
CA GLY A 82 -6.50 -0.52 -24.66
C GLY A 82 -7.50 0.41 -24.01
N ALA A 83 -7.65 0.25 -22.70
CA ALA A 83 -8.48 1.11 -21.88
C ALA A 83 -7.61 1.87 -20.88
N TYR A 84 -8.01 3.07 -20.46
CA TYR A 84 -7.31 3.81 -19.40
C TYR A 84 -8.23 4.24 -18.26
N HIS A 85 -7.63 4.41 -17.09
CA HIS A 85 -8.26 4.80 -15.85
C HIS A 85 -7.64 6.07 -15.30
N PHE A 86 -8.44 7.12 -15.14
CA PHE A 86 -8.00 8.36 -14.50
C PHE A 86 -8.07 8.23 -12.98
N ALA A 87 -6.91 8.26 -12.34
CA ALA A 87 -6.80 8.02 -10.91
C ALA A 87 -7.26 9.22 -10.08
N LEU A 88 -8.01 8.97 -9.00
CA LEU A 88 -8.23 9.94 -7.93
C LEU A 88 -7.74 9.37 -6.59
N PRO A 89 -6.42 9.41 -6.30
CA PRO A 89 -5.82 8.73 -5.14
C PRO A 89 -6.36 9.15 -3.78
N ASN A 90 -6.94 10.35 -3.67
CA ASN A 90 -7.57 10.86 -2.45
C ASN A 90 -9.01 10.38 -2.22
N LYS A 91 -9.60 9.60 -3.13
CA LYS A 91 -10.99 9.15 -3.01
C LYS A 91 -11.14 7.71 -2.53
N SER A 92 -10.19 6.84 -2.85
CA SER A 92 -10.22 5.41 -2.46
C SER A 92 -8.84 4.78 -2.64
N SER A 93 -8.64 3.53 -2.19
CA SER A 93 -7.37 2.80 -2.37
C SER A 93 -7.08 2.49 -3.85
N GLY A 94 -5.81 2.21 -4.15
CA GLY A 94 -5.37 1.82 -5.48
C GLY A 94 -6.07 0.55 -5.95
N SER A 95 -6.19 -0.44 -5.08
CA SER A 95 -6.89 -1.70 -5.34
C SER A 95 -8.39 -1.52 -5.59
N ALA A 96 -9.06 -0.58 -4.92
CA ALA A 96 -10.48 -0.29 -5.16
C ALA A 96 -10.69 0.30 -6.57
N GLN A 97 -9.84 1.25 -6.98
CA GLN A 97 -9.91 1.83 -8.32
C GLN A 97 -9.46 0.84 -9.41
N ALA A 98 -8.44 0.01 -9.14
CA ALA A 98 -8.02 -1.05 -10.06
C ALA A 98 -9.10 -2.10 -10.28
N LYS A 99 -9.85 -2.46 -9.22
CA LYS A 99 -11.03 -3.33 -9.32
C LYS A 99 -12.10 -2.68 -10.18
N TYR A 100 -12.48 -1.44 -9.87
CA TYR A 100 -13.51 -0.72 -10.62
C TYR A 100 -13.13 -0.61 -12.10
N PHE A 101 -11.89 -0.23 -12.40
CA PHE A 101 -11.38 -0.20 -13.77
C PHE A 101 -11.44 -1.58 -14.44
N SER A 102 -10.95 -2.62 -13.78
CA SER A 102 -10.94 -4.00 -14.32
C SER A 102 -12.34 -4.51 -14.64
N ASP A 103 -13.33 -4.18 -13.81
CA ASP A 103 -14.72 -4.61 -13.98
C ASP A 103 -15.49 -3.77 -15.02
N ASN A 104 -14.98 -2.59 -15.40
CA ASN A 104 -15.67 -1.63 -16.27
C ASN A 104 -14.84 -1.27 -17.52
N GLY A 105 -14.18 -2.26 -18.12
CA GLY A 105 -13.53 -2.12 -19.44
C GLY A 105 -12.01 -2.18 -19.42
N GLY A 106 -11.38 -2.16 -18.25
CA GLY A 106 -9.94 -2.29 -18.08
C GLY A 106 -9.35 -3.68 -18.28
N GLY A 107 -10.15 -4.65 -18.73
CA GLY A 107 -9.69 -6.03 -18.92
C GLY A 107 -8.60 -6.16 -19.97
N TRP A 108 -7.76 -7.19 -19.82
CA TRP A 108 -6.70 -7.51 -20.78
C TRP A 108 -6.65 -9.01 -21.07
N SER A 109 -6.31 -9.36 -22.31
CA SER A 109 -5.99 -10.71 -22.74
C SER A 109 -4.81 -10.69 -23.71
N ALA A 110 -4.04 -11.78 -23.74
CA ALA A 110 -2.86 -11.95 -24.59
C ALA A 110 -3.22 -12.24 -26.07
N ASP A 111 -4.20 -11.54 -26.64
CA ASP A 111 -4.69 -11.77 -28.01
C ASP A 111 -3.87 -11.03 -29.08
N GLY A 112 -2.92 -10.18 -28.68
CA GLY A 112 -2.14 -9.32 -29.58
C GLY A 112 -2.92 -8.16 -30.18
N ARG A 113 -4.15 -7.92 -29.73
CA ARG A 113 -5.04 -6.83 -30.14
C ARG A 113 -5.46 -5.95 -28.95
N THR A 114 -5.29 -6.46 -27.73
CA THR A 114 -5.61 -5.79 -26.46
C THR A 114 -4.34 -5.25 -25.81
N LEU A 115 -4.21 -3.93 -25.77
CA LEU A 115 -3.14 -3.27 -25.02
C LEU A 115 -3.39 -3.40 -23.51
N PRO A 116 -2.34 -3.45 -22.68
CA PRO A 116 -2.51 -3.39 -21.23
C PRO A 116 -3.29 -2.14 -20.83
N GLY A 117 -4.09 -2.26 -19.77
CA GLY A 117 -4.75 -1.10 -19.18
C GLY A 117 -3.75 -0.03 -18.81
N ALA A 118 -4.11 1.24 -18.98
CA ALA A 118 -3.29 2.36 -18.58
C ALA A 118 -3.80 2.96 -17.26
N LEU A 119 -2.86 3.19 -16.34
CA LEU A 119 -3.08 3.97 -15.13
C LEU A 119 -2.64 5.41 -15.41
N ASP A 120 -3.61 6.31 -15.50
CA ASP A 120 -3.39 7.74 -15.74
C ASP A 120 -3.19 8.45 -14.39
N MET A 121 -1.92 8.82 -14.12
CA MET A 121 -1.45 9.52 -12.93
C MET A 121 -0.93 10.90 -13.30
N GLU A 122 -1.77 11.91 -13.10
CA GLU A 122 -1.43 13.28 -13.46
C GLU A 122 -2.03 14.32 -12.49
N TYR A 123 -1.88 15.60 -12.83
CA TYR A 123 -2.35 16.72 -12.04
C TYR A 123 -3.83 16.58 -11.67
N ASN A 124 -4.11 16.71 -10.37
CA ASN A 124 -5.47 16.72 -9.86
C ASN A 124 -6.28 17.89 -10.44
N PRO A 125 -7.36 17.66 -11.20
CA PRO A 125 -8.20 18.72 -11.73
C PRO A 125 -9.22 19.26 -10.71
N TYR A 126 -9.27 18.67 -9.51
CA TYR A 126 -10.21 18.99 -8.44
C TYR A 126 -9.52 19.66 -7.26
N SER A 127 -10.21 19.70 -6.10
CA SER A 127 -9.63 20.12 -4.83
C SER A 127 -8.65 19.08 -4.26
N GLY A 128 -7.73 19.55 -3.41
CA GLY A 128 -6.70 18.70 -2.77
C GLY A 128 -5.28 18.93 -3.30
N GLY A 129 -5.04 19.95 -4.13
CA GLY A 129 -3.71 20.25 -4.65
C GLY A 129 -3.22 19.26 -5.70
N VAL A 130 -2.10 19.59 -6.35
CA VAL A 130 -1.60 18.89 -7.55
C VAL A 130 -1.27 17.40 -7.33
N CYS A 131 -0.90 17.03 -6.10
CA CYS A 131 -0.61 15.64 -5.69
C CYS A 131 -1.75 15.01 -4.86
N TYR A 132 -2.99 15.49 -5.01
CA TYR A 132 -4.17 14.94 -4.32
C TYR A 132 -4.09 14.99 -2.77
N GLY A 133 -3.21 15.82 -2.20
CA GLY A 133 -3.01 15.95 -0.76
C GLY A 133 -2.21 14.80 -0.15
N LEU A 134 -1.59 13.96 -0.99
CA LEU A 134 -0.76 12.84 -0.56
C LEU A 134 0.72 13.22 -0.56
N SER A 135 1.46 12.70 0.40
CA SER A 135 2.93 12.67 0.32
C SER A 135 3.40 11.72 -0.79
N LYS A 136 4.66 11.87 -1.23
CA LYS A 136 5.29 10.97 -2.22
C LYS A 136 5.19 9.50 -1.82
N SER A 137 5.42 9.19 -0.53
CA SER A 137 5.36 7.81 -0.02
C SER A 137 3.95 7.22 -0.08
N GLN A 138 2.93 8.00 0.24
CA GLN A 138 1.52 7.58 0.16
C GLN A 138 1.09 7.39 -1.29
N MET A 139 1.50 8.29 -2.19
CA MET A 139 1.23 8.15 -3.62
C MET A 139 1.91 6.92 -4.21
N ALA A 140 3.18 6.69 -3.86
CA ALA A 140 3.93 5.48 -4.27
C ALA A 140 3.25 4.19 -3.80
N ALA A 141 2.79 4.14 -2.55
CA ALA A 141 2.04 3.01 -2.01
C ALA A 141 0.71 2.80 -2.76
N TRP A 142 0.00 3.89 -3.07
CA TRP A 142 -1.26 3.83 -3.83
C TRP A 142 -1.05 3.27 -5.25
N VAL A 143 -0.04 3.76 -5.98
CA VAL A 143 0.30 3.27 -7.32
C VAL A 143 0.69 1.79 -7.28
N LYS A 144 1.45 1.36 -6.27
CA LYS A 144 1.82 -0.04 -6.07
C LYS A 144 0.59 -0.92 -5.79
N ASP A 145 -0.35 -0.46 -4.97
CA ASP A 145 -1.59 -1.18 -4.66
C ASP A 145 -2.47 -1.38 -5.92
N PHE A 146 -2.67 -0.31 -6.71
CA PHE A 146 -3.38 -0.39 -7.99
C PHE A 146 -2.72 -1.39 -8.94
N SER A 147 -1.40 -1.22 -9.15
CA SER A 147 -0.64 -1.99 -10.13
C SER A 147 -0.53 -3.46 -9.73
N SER A 148 -0.44 -3.76 -8.44
CA SER A 148 -0.42 -5.13 -7.92
C SER A 148 -1.77 -5.82 -8.11
N TYR A 149 -2.89 -5.12 -7.85
CA TYR A 149 -4.22 -5.66 -8.12
C TYR A 149 -4.37 -5.99 -9.61
N TYR A 150 -4.05 -5.03 -10.49
CA TYR A 150 -4.22 -5.18 -11.93
C TYR A 150 -3.35 -6.32 -12.48
N LEU A 151 -2.09 -6.40 -12.05
CA LEU A 151 -1.18 -7.50 -12.38
C LEU A 151 -1.73 -8.86 -11.91
N ASN A 152 -2.23 -8.96 -10.68
CA ASN A 152 -2.78 -10.20 -10.15
C ASN A 152 -4.05 -10.64 -10.91
N ARG A 153 -4.84 -9.68 -11.39
CA ARG A 153 -6.08 -9.94 -12.13
C ARG A 153 -5.82 -10.39 -13.58
N TRP A 154 -4.86 -9.76 -14.25
CA TRP A 154 -4.68 -9.90 -15.70
C TRP A 154 -3.33 -10.51 -16.12
N GLY A 155 -2.42 -10.78 -15.19
CA GLY A 155 -1.08 -11.29 -15.50
C GLY A 155 -0.17 -10.28 -16.22
N ARG A 156 -0.58 -9.00 -16.23
CA ARG A 156 0.08 -7.91 -16.95
C ARG A 156 0.07 -6.64 -16.11
N TYR A 157 1.22 -5.97 -15.98
CA TYR A 157 1.27 -4.66 -15.36
C TYR A 157 0.52 -3.63 -16.20
N PRO A 158 -0.19 -2.66 -15.59
CA PRO A 158 -0.70 -1.54 -16.36
C PRO A 158 0.46 -0.68 -16.83
N ILE A 159 0.31 -0.02 -17.98
CA ILE A 159 1.20 1.05 -18.41
C ILE A 159 0.90 2.29 -17.57
N VAL A 160 1.92 3.02 -17.11
CA VAL A 160 1.71 4.27 -16.36
C VAL A 160 1.74 5.43 -17.34
N TYR A 161 0.65 6.19 -17.40
CA TYR A 161 0.60 7.48 -18.05
C TYR A 161 0.91 8.59 -17.05
N THR A 162 1.89 9.44 -17.36
CA THR A 162 2.28 10.59 -16.52
C THR A 162 3.22 11.55 -17.25
N SER A 163 3.54 12.70 -16.63
CA SER A 163 4.66 13.57 -17.04
C SER A 163 5.85 13.44 -16.10
N ALA A 164 7.04 13.84 -16.56
CA ALA A 164 8.22 13.88 -15.70
C ALA A 164 8.02 14.82 -14.51
N SER A 165 7.45 16.00 -14.76
CA SER A 165 7.20 17.04 -13.75
C SER A 165 6.27 16.54 -12.64
N TRP A 166 5.11 15.98 -13.01
CA TRP A 166 4.14 15.49 -12.03
C TRP A 166 4.68 14.30 -11.25
N TRP A 167 5.29 13.34 -11.94
CA TRP A 167 5.80 12.14 -11.28
C TRP A 167 6.91 12.47 -10.29
N ASP A 168 7.88 13.31 -10.65
CA ASP A 168 8.99 13.66 -9.78
C ASP A 168 8.51 14.44 -8.55
N GLN A 169 7.51 15.29 -8.72
CA GLN A 169 6.88 16.07 -7.66
C GLN A 169 6.00 15.23 -6.73
N CYS A 170 5.21 14.30 -7.26
CA CYS A 170 4.16 13.62 -6.51
C CYS A 170 4.48 12.16 -6.14
N VAL A 171 5.49 11.55 -6.75
CA VAL A 171 5.90 10.15 -6.52
C VAL A 171 7.41 10.04 -6.29
N GLY A 172 8.21 10.58 -7.21
CA GLY A 172 9.67 10.47 -7.21
C GLY A 172 10.17 9.03 -7.29
N THR A 173 11.27 8.74 -6.61
CA THR A 173 11.89 7.40 -6.54
C THR A 173 11.30 6.51 -5.46
N ALA A 174 10.24 6.95 -4.76
CA ALA A 174 9.65 6.23 -3.64
C ALA A 174 8.91 4.94 -4.06
N THR A 175 8.70 4.72 -5.36
CA THR A 175 8.03 3.55 -5.90
C THR A 175 8.99 2.66 -6.69
N SER A 176 8.95 1.35 -6.47
CA SER A 176 9.76 0.38 -7.22
C SER A 176 9.16 -0.01 -8.58
N VAL A 177 7.98 0.53 -8.91
CA VAL A 177 7.20 0.05 -10.06
C VAL A 177 7.79 0.43 -11.42
N SER A 178 8.61 1.48 -11.48
CA SER A 178 9.24 1.96 -12.72
C SER A 178 10.20 0.94 -13.36
N SER A 179 10.71 -0.01 -12.56
CA SER A 179 11.55 -1.12 -13.05
C SER A 179 10.78 -2.17 -13.87
N VAL A 180 9.46 -2.24 -13.72
CA VAL A 180 8.61 -3.31 -14.29
C VAL A 180 7.43 -2.80 -15.12
N GLN A 181 6.95 -1.58 -14.86
CA GLN A 181 5.83 -1.00 -15.60
C GLN A 181 6.30 -0.28 -16.86
N PRO A 182 5.64 -0.49 -18.01
CA PRO A 182 5.83 0.35 -19.19
C PRO A 182 5.47 1.81 -18.86
N LEU A 183 6.15 2.74 -19.53
CA LEU A 183 5.90 4.17 -19.41
C LEU A 183 5.20 4.70 -20.66
N TRP A 184 4.09 5.40 -20.45
CA TRP A 184 3.46 6.30 -21.39
C TRP A 184 3.71 7.74 -20.91
N THR A 185 4.73 8.41 -21.47
CA THR A 185 5.07 9.75 -21.02
C THR A 185 4.31 10.79 -21.83
N ALA A 186 3.72 11.78 -21.17
CA ALA A 186 3.17 12.96 -21.82
C ALA A 186 4.22 14.07 -21.84
N ARG A 187 4.48 14.60 -23.04
CA ARG A 187 5.31 15.80 -23.23
C ARG A 187 5.02 16.39 -24.60
N TYR A 188 4.39 17.56 -24.62
CA TYR A 188 3.96 18.22 -25.85
C TYR A 188 5.07 19.07 -26.47
N ALA A 189 6.03 18.40 -27.10
CA ALA A 189 7.23 18.99 -27.66
C ALA A 189 7.71 18.23 -28.91
N SER A 190 8.75 18.75 -29.58
CA SER A 190 9.42 18.07 -30.70
C SER A 190 10.36 16.93 -30.28
N ALA A 191 10.57 16.72 -28.98
CA ALA A 191 11.36 15.62 -28.44
C ALA A 191 10.83 15.19 -27.06
N VAL A 192 11.02 13.91 -26.72
CA VAL A 192 10.58 13.31 -25.45
C VAL A 192 11.34 13.85 -24.23
N GLY A 193 12.61 14.25 -24.41
CA GLY A 193 13.53 14.72 -23.37
C GLY A 193 13.55 13.88 -22.08
N THR A 194 13.74 14.54 -20.93
CA THR A 194 13.84 13.88 -19.62
C THR A 194 12.59 13.05 -19.29
N LEU A 195 12.81 11.79 -18.90
CA LEU A 195 11.77 10.87 -18.47
C LEU A 195 11.50 11.00 -16.97
N PRO A 196 10.27 10.65 -16.51
CA PRO A 196 9.96 10.52 -15.10
C PRO A 196 10.96 9.65 -14.32
N ALA A 197 11.23 10.02 -13.06
CA ALA A 197 12.19 9.32 -12.22
C ALA A 197 11.96 7.81 -12.17
N GLY A 198 13.03 7.05 -12.42
CA GLY A 198 13.06 5.59 -12.38
C GLY A 198 12.90 4.90 -13.74
N TRP A 199 12.43 5.59 -14.79
CA TRP A 199 12.42 5.04 -16.15
C TRP A 199 13.64 5.47 -16.95
N THR A 200 14.26 4.49 -17.62
CA THR A 200 15.35 4.71 -18.57
C THR A 200 14.87 4.71 -20.02
N LYS A 201 13.62 4.31 -20.26
CA LYS A 201 12.98 4.29 -21.59
C LYS A 201 11.47 4.52 -21.49
N HIS A 202 10.91 5.17 -22.51
CA HIS A 202 9.47 5.24 -22.70
C HIS A 202 8.99 4.13 -23.65
N THR A 203 7.76 3.67 -23.44
CA THR A 203 7.06 2.74 -24.33
C THR A 203 6.14 3.51 -25.29
N VAL A 204 5.43 4.50 -24.75
CA VAL A 204 4.56 5.39 -25.51
C VAL A 204 4.91 6.83 -25.15
N TRP A 205 4.82 7.73 -26.12
CA TRP A 205 4.98 9.17 -25.93
C TRP A 205 3.75 9.89 -26.49
N GLN A 206 3.03 10.62 -25.63
CA GLN A 206 1.99 11.57 -26.04
C GLN A 206 2.65 12.93 -26.34
N TYR A 207 2.58 13.36 -27.59
CA TYR A 207 3.39 14.48 -28.11
C TYR A 207 2.58 15.69 -28.59
N ALA A 208 1.27 15.53 -28.81
CA ALA A 208 0.37 16.61 -29.20
C ALA A 208 -1.05 16.32 -28.70
N GLU A 209 -1.86 17.37 -28.52
CA GLU A 209 -3.26 17.26 -28.07
C GLU A 209 -4.28 17.39 -29.21
N THR A 210 -3.85 17.86 -30.39
CA THR A 210 -4.73 18.16 -31.52
C THR A 210 -4.41 17.30 -32.75
N PRO A 211 -5.43 16.93 -33.56
CA PRO A 211 -6.88 17.11 -33.34
C PRO A 211 -7.49 16.14 -32.32
N TYR A 212 -6.71 15.17 -31.87
CA TYR A 212 -6.92 14.29 -30.72
C TYR A 212 -5.59 14.20 -29.98
N ASP A 213 -5.55 13.67 -28.77
CA ASP A 213 -4.27 13.33 -28.15
C ASP A 213 -3.50 12.33 -29.05
N GLN A 214 -2.30 12.73 -29.47
CA GLN A 214 -1.48 12.02 -30.44
C GLN A 214 -0.34 11.28 -29.75
N ASN A 215 -0.18 10.01 -30.10
CA ASN A 215 0.83 9.14 -29.50
C ASN A 215 1.79 8.53 -30.51
N PHE A 216 3.02 8.27 -30.08
CA PHE A 216 3.94 7.35 -30.73
C PHE A 216 4.26 6.18 -29.80
N PHE A 217 4.12 4.96 -30.31
CA PHE A 217 4.73 3.79 -29.71
C PHE A 217 6.19 3.69 -30.16
N ASN A 218 7.09 3.46 -29.21
CA ASN A 218 8.52 3.33 -29.44
C ASN A 218 8.86 1.90 -29.92
N GLY A 219 8.79 1.67 -31.23
CA GLY A 219 9.11 0.39 -31.86
C GLY A 219 8.33 0.15 -33.16
N THR A 220 8.50 -1.04 -33.73
CA THR A 220 7.83 -1.48 -34.98
C THR A 220 6.39 -1.94 -34.72
N SER A 221 5.59 -2.13 -35.78
CA SER A 221 4.24 -2.73 -35.67
C SER A 221 4.25 -4.15 -35.10
N ALA A 222 5.31 -4.92 -35.38
CA ALA A 222 5.52 -6.23 -34.78
C ALA A 222 5.77 -6.11 -33.27
N ALA A 223 6.59 -5.14 -32.84
CA ALA A 223 6.84 -4.86 -31.43
C ALA A 223 5.58 -4.36 -30.70
N LEU A 224 4.72 -3.57 -31.36
CA LEU A 224 3.42 -3.17 -30.81
C LEU A 224 2.47 -4.36 -30.62
N THR A 225 2.38 -5.24 -31.61
CA THR A 225 1.58 -6.48 -31.52
C THR A 225 2.13 -7.38 -30.41
N ALA A 226 3.45 -7.52 -30.33
CA ALA A 226 4.12 -8.23 -29.25
C ALA A 226 3.84 -7.56 -27.90
N PHE A 227 3.83 -6.24 -27.80
CA PHE A 227 3.52 -5.52 -26.57
C PHE A 227 2.09 -5.78 -26.09
N ALA A 228 1.13 -5.88 -27.01
CA ALA A 228 -0.26 -6.25 -26.71
C ALA A 228 -0.42 -7.73 -26.32
N ARG A 229 0.39 -8.62 -26.90
CA ARG A 229 0.36 -10.06 -26.61
C ARG A 229 1.17 -10.45 -25.37
N SER A 230 2.24 -9.73 -25.08
CA SER A 230 3.17 -10.10 -24.03
C SER A 230 2.48 -9.92 -22.69
N ALA A 231 2.27 -11.02 -21.97
CA ALA A 231 2.19 -10.94 -20.52
C ALA A 231 3.50 -10.29 -19.99
N ALA A 232 3.54 -9.85 -18.73
CA ALA A 232 4.83 -9.48 -18.16
C ALA A 232 5.78 -10.69 -18.32
N THR A 233 6.90 -10.54 -19.04
CA THR A 233 7.92 -11.58 -19.22
C THR A 233 8.77 -11.71 -17.96
N THR A 234 8.09 -11.94 -16.85
CA THR A 234 8.31 -12.87 -15.72
C THR A 234 7.17 -12.55 -14.70
N PRO A 235 6.42 -13.53 -14.19
CA PRO A 235 4.97 -13.42 -13.92
C PRO A 235 4.61 -12.99 -12.47
N PRO A 236 3.30 -12.86 -12.12
CA PRO A 236 2.85 -13.50 -10.87
C PRO A 236 1.88 -14.65 -11.15
N GLN A 237 2.15 -15.39 -12.22
CA GLN A 237 2.14 -16.85 -12.17
C GLN A 237 3.49 -17.48 -11.76
N GLN A 238 4.39 -16.72 -11.13
CA GLN A 238 5.38 -17.29 -10.21
C GLN A 238 5.05 -16.55 -8.94
N CYS A 239 4.26 -17.10 -8.04
CA CYS A 239 4.64 -18.28 -7.30
C CYS A 239 3.38 -19.12 -7.08
N THR A 240 2.83 -19.65 -8.18
CA THR A 240 1.70 -20.58 -8.09
C THR A 240 2.24 -21.99 -7.98
N THR A 241 1.93 -22.67 -6.89
CA THR A 241 2.20 -24.09 -6.72
C THR A 241 0.96 -24.77 -6.19
N THR A 242 0.77 -26.03 -6.58
CA THR A 242 -0.22 -26.90 -5.96
C THR A 242 0.54 -27.87 -5.08
N VAL A 243 0.26 -27.83 -3.78
CA VAL A 243 0.85 -28.76 -2.81
C VAL A 243 -0.30 -29.45 -2.11
N ASN A 244 -0.34 -30.79 -2.17
CA ASN A 244 -1.41 -31.62 -1.60
C ASN A 244 -2.82 -31.19 -2.04
N GLY A 245 -2.99 -30.83 -3.32
CA GLY A 245 -4.27 -30.38 -3.85
C GLY A 245 -4.66 -28.93 -3.50
N TYR A 246 -3.90 -28.25 -2.64
CA TYR A 246 -4.13 -26.84 -2.33
C TYR A 246 -3.28 -25.94 -3.22
N ARG A 247 -3.96 -25.06 -3.95
CA ARG A 247 -3.32 -23.98 -4.71
C ARG A 247 -2.81 -22.92 -3.74
N VAL A 248 -1.54 -22.56 -3.88
CA VAL A 248 -0.89 -21.41 -3.23
C VAL A 248 -0.44 -20.50 -4.35
N SER A 249 -0.88 -19.23 -4.39
CA SER A 249 -0.67 -18.36 -5.55
C SER A 249 -0.57 -16.87 -5.20
N GLY A 250 -0.23 -16.04 -6.18
CA GLY A 250 -0.10 -14.58 -6.00
C GLY A 250 0.94 -14.21 -4.96
N ALA A 251 0.71 -13.12 -4.22
CA ALA A 251 1.62 -12.65 -3.18
C ALA A 251 1.83 -13.68 -2.06
N ILE A 252 0.77 -14.40 -1.66
CA ILE A 252 0.87 -15.50 -0.68
C ILE A 252 1.76 -16.62 -1.22
N GLY A 253 1.57 -17.00 -2.47
CA GLY A 253 2.43 -17.98 -3.14
C GLY A 253 3.89 -17.56 -3.15
N CYS A 254 4.16 -16.27 -3.34
CA CYS A 254 5.54 -15.79 -3.38
C CYS A 254 6.20 -15.74 -2.04
N LYS A 255 5.42 -15.40 -1.02
CA LYS A 255 5.88 -15.56 0.32
C LYS A 255 6.15 -17.03 0.67
N TYR A 256 5.26 -17.93 0.24
CA TYR A 256 5.42 -19.35 0.48
C TYR A 256 6.68 -19.93 -0.19
N ALA A 257 7.03 -19.48 -1.40
CA ALA A 257 8.23 -19.94 -2.09
C ALA A 257 9.52 -19.75 -1.27
N THR A 258 9.61 -18.67 -0.48
CA THR A 258 10.77 -18.38 0.37
C THR A 258 10.63 -18.93 1.79
N ALA A 259 9.41 -19.15 2.27
CA ALA A 259 9.13 -19.57 3.65
C ALA A 259 8.69 -21.04 3.78
N LYS A 260 8.73 -21.83 2.70
CA LYS A 260 8.26 -23.23 2.69
C LYS A 260 8.91 -24.09 3.77
N SER A 261 10.20 -23.92 4.01
CA SER A 261 10.96 -24.70 5.02
C SER A 261 10.42 -24.50 6.43
N VAL A 262 9.97 -23.29 6.78
CA VAL A 262 9.43 -22.97 8.12
C VAL A 262 7.93 -23.19 8.22
N LEU A 263 7.18 -23.02 7.11
CA LEU A 263 5.72 -23.14 7.09
C LEU A 263 5.21 -24.57 6.92
N GLY A 264 5.96 -25.41 6.21
CA GLY A 264 5.48 -26.73 5.76
C GLY A 264 4.38 -26.63 4.70
N ASN A 265 3.70 -27.75 4.44
CA ASN A 265 2.68 -27.81 3.39
C ASN A 265 1.41 -27.03 3.75
N PRO A 266 0.68 -26.46 2.77
CA PRO A 266 -0.63 -25.88 3.01
C PRO A 266 -1.59 -26.94 3.56
N VAL A 267 -2.43 -26.54 4.52
CA VAL A 267 -3.45 -27.40 5.16
C VAL A 267 -4.87 -26.96 4.82
N GLY A 268 -5.02 -26.02 3.91
CA GLY A 268 -6.30 -25.50 3.47
C GLY A 268 -6.18 -24.60 2.26
N ALA A 269 -7.32 -24.34 1.62
CA ALA A 269 -7.41 -23.38 0.53
C ALA A 269 -7.13 -21.97 1.03
N MET A 270 -6.65 -21.12 0.13
CA MET A 270 -6.57 -19.69 0.37
C MET A 270 -7.98 -19.12 0.60
N VAL A 271 -8.14 -18.33 1.67
CA VAL A 271 -9.41 -17.74 2.07
C VAL A 271 -9.39 -16.25 1.74
N ASN A 272 -10.38 -15.82 0.96
CA ASN A 272 -10.66 -14.41 0.69
C ASN A 272 -11.54 -13.84 1.82
N ARG A 273 -11.11 -12.74 2.44
CA ARG A 273 -11.81 -12.05 3.52
C ARG A 273 -12.54 -10.77 3.06
N GLY A 274 -12.47 -10.43 1.77
CA GLY A 274 -12.99 -9.18 1.20
C GLY A 274 -12.01 -8.01 1.31
N ASP A 275 -11.30 -7.90 2.44
CA ASP A 275 -10.26 -6.88 2.70
C ASP A 275 -8.82 -7.42 2.56
N GLY A 276 -8.69 -8.70 2.20
CA GLY A 276 -7.41 -9.38 2.04
C GLY A 276 -7.57 -10.90 1.93
N TYR A 277 -6.46 -11.61 2.05
CA TYR A 277 -6.39 -13.06 1.91
C TYR A 277 -5.56 -13.67 3.04
N TYR A 278 -5.79 -14.93 3.35
CA TYR A 278 -4.85 -15.72 4.13
C TYR A 278 -4.84 -17.18 3.68
N GLN A 279 -3.76 -17.88 4.00
CA GLN A 279 -3.69 -19.33 3.83
C GLN A 279 -2.96 -19.95 5.02
N LEU A 280 -3.45 -21.10 5.47
CA LEU A 280 -2.87 -21.85 6.57
C LEU A 280 -1.93 -22.95 6.05
N PHE A 281 -0.84 -23.14 6.75
CA PHE A 281 0.19 -24.15 6.52
C PHE A 281 0.37 -24.98 7.79
N ALA A 282 1.05 -26.12 7.67
CA ALA A 282 1.24 -27.07 8.76
C ALA A 282 1.81 -26.40 10.03
N ASN A 283 2.79 -25.52 9.85
CA ASN A 283 3.54 -24.87 10.92
C ASN A 283 3.36 -23.34 10.94
N GLY A 284 2.39 -22.81 10.17
CA GLY A 284 2.27 -21.37 10.02
C GLY A 284 1.04 -20.88 9.28
N ALA A 285 1.04 -19.58 9.01
CA ALA A 285 0.06 -18.91 8.17
C ALA A 285 0.77 -17.86 7.31
N ILE A 286 0.21 -17.54 6.15
CA ILE A 286 0.55 -16.32 5.42
C ILE A 286 -0.71 -15.47 5.35
N THR A 287 -0.60 -14.21 5.71
CA THR A 287 -1.67 -13.20 5.58
C THR A 287 -1.30 -12.17 4.54
N TYR A 288 -2.26 -11.64 3.80
CA TYR A 288 -2.05 -10.62 2.77
C TYR A 288 -3.15 -9.56 2.79
N SER A 289 -2.76 -8.29 2.72
CA SER A 289 -3.65 -7.20 2.31
C SER A 289 -2.94 -6.25 1.35
N GLY A 290 -3.69 -5.45 0.60
CA GLY A 290 -3.09 -4.44 -0.30
C GLY A 290 -2.22 -3.41 0.44
N ALA A 291 -2.54 -3.14 1.72
CA ALA A 291 -1.80 -2.19 2.55
C ALA A 291 -0.49 -2.76 3.12
N THR A 292 -0.46 -4.06 3.44
CA THR A 292 0.68 -4.66 4.15
C THR A 292 1.53 -5.57 3.27
N GLY A 293 0.99 -6.15 2.20
CA GLY A 293 1.66 -7.21 1.46
C GLY A 293 1.49 -8.58 2.12
N ALA A 294 2.20 -9.60 1.63
CA ALA A 294 2.10 -10.96 2.12
C ALA A 294 3.17 -11.24 3.17
N HIS A 295 2.75 -11.67 4.36
CA HIS A 295 3.61 -11.87 5.52
C HIS A 295 3.34 -13.20 6.20
N GLU A 296 4.41 -13.92 6.54
CA GLU A 296 4.34 -15.23 7.18
C GLU A 296 4.45 -15.16 8.71
N LEU A 297 3.65 -15.99 9.35
CA LEU A 297 3.64 -16.26 10.78
C LEU A 297 4.08 -17.71 10.97
N HIS A 298 5.06 -17.95 11.83
CA HIS A 298 5.46 -19.32 12.21
C HIS A 298 5.86 -19.39 13.70
N GLY A 299 6.07 -20.61 14.21
CA GLY A 299 6.48 -20.84 15.60
C GLY A 299 5.53 -20.24 16.64
N SER A 300 6.07 -19.69 17.73
CA SER A 300 5.29 -19.14 18.85
C SER A 300 4.34 -18.02 18.46
N VAL A 301 4.71 -17.18 17.49
CA VAL A 301 3.82 -16.14 16.95
C VAL A 301 2.61 -16.78 16.26
N TYR A 302 2.81 -17.77 15.40
CA TYR A 302 1.70 -18.48 14.76
C TYR A 302 0.82 -19.21 15.77
N SER A 303 1.40 -19.94 16.71
CA SER A 303 0.65 -20.62 17.78
C SER A 303 -0.23 -19.63 18.55
N ARG A 304 0.32 -18.46 18.86
CA ARG A 304 -0.41 -17.41 19.56
C ARG A 304 -1.52 -16.81 18.70
N TRP A 305 -1.21 -16.43 17.47
CA TRP A 305 -2.19 -15.90 16.51
C TRP A 305 -3.34 -16.88 16.29
N LYS A 306 -3.03 -18.18 16.14
CA LYS A 306 -4.01 -19.26 15.97
C LYS A 306 -4.88 -19.46 17.22
N SER A 307 -4.31 -19.33 18.42
CA SER A 307 -5.06 -19.49 19.68
C SER A 307 -6.18 -18.46 19.89
N LEU A 308 -6.11 -17.32 19.20
CA LEU A 308 -7.20 -16.33 19.20
C LEU A 308 -8.44 -16.83 18.44
N GLY A 309 -8.26 -17.80 17.53
CA GLY A 309 -9.19 -18.06 16.44
C GLY A 309 -8.97 -17.07 15.30
N VAL A 310 -8.88 -17.58 14.07
CA VAL A 310 -8.50 -16.79 12.88
C VAL A 310 -9.32 -15.51 12.73
N SER A 311 -10.65 -15.61 12.82
CA SER A 311 -11.54 -14.44 12.69
C SER A 311 -11.26 -13.37 13.75
N ALA A 312 -11.10 -13.77 15.01
CA ALA A 312 -10.81 -12.83 16.10
C ALA A 312 -9.39 -12.26 16.01
N ALA A 313 -8.43 -13.03 15.52
CA ALA A 313 -7.07 -12.55 15.28
C ALA A 313 -7.06 -11.40 14.26
N PHE A 314 -7.78 -11.56 13.15
CA PHE A 314 -7.93 -10.48 12.17
C PHE A 314 -8.72 -9.29 12.72
N THR A 315 -9.78 -9.49 13.51
CA THR A 315 -10.51 -8.38 14.12
C THR A 315 -9.62 -7.59 15.10
N ARG A 316 -8.88 -8.28 15.97
CA ARG A 316 -8.03 -7.64 16.99
C ARG A 316 -6.79 -6.99 16.39
N LEU A 317 -6.00 -7.75 15.64
CA LEU A 317 -4.66 -7.35 15.19
C LEU A 317 -4.64 -6.83 13.75
N GLY A 318 -5.52 -7.35 12.89
CA GLY A 318 -5.49 -7.09 11.45
C GLY A 318 -4.55 -8.03 10.70
N TYR A 319 -4.01 -7.56 9.58
CA TYR A 319 -3.02 -8.28 8.78
C TYR A 319 -1.61 -8.04 9.34
N ALA A 320 -0.75 -9.04 9.21
CA ALA A 320 0.65 -8.91 9.56
C ALA A 320 1.34 -7.95 8.59
N SER A 321 2.28 -7.15 9.10
CA SER A 321 3.09 -6.20 8.34
C SER A 321 4.60 -6.47 8.47
N SER A 322 4.95 -7.57 9.13
CA SER A 322 6.31 -8.12 9.19
C SER A 322 6.24 -9.64 9.31
N ASP A 323 7.39 -10.28 9.16
CA ASP A 323 7.53 -11.72 9.07
C ASP A 323 8.13 -12.30 10.35
N GLY A 324 7.81 -13.56 10.67
CA GLY A 324 8.66 -14.36 11.57
C GLY A 324 7.96 -15.08 12.71
N ASN A 325 8.77 -15.45 13.71
CA ASN A 325 8.38 -16.14 14.94
C ASN A 325 8.54 -15.30 16.20
N ALA A 326 9.02 -14.06 16.07
CA ALA A 326 9.29 -13.11 17.15
C ALA A 326 8.94 -11.70 16.67
N ASP A 327 8.36 -10.90 17.56
CA ASP A 327 8.11 -9.46 17.39
C ASP A 327 7.42 -9.10 16.06
N VAL A 328 6.40 -9.89 15.72
CA VAL A 328 5.67 -9.72 14.46
C VAL A 328 4.63 -8.63 14.61
N LEU A 329 4.74 -7.63 13.73
CA LEU A 329 3.88 -6.46 13.67
C LEU A 329 2.61 -6.75 12.88
N PHE A 330 1.53 -6.14 13.34
CA PHE A 330 0.23 -6.13 12.70
C PHE A 330 -0.29 -4.69 12.63
N GLY A 331 -1.30 -4.46 11.78
CA GLY A 331 -1.88 -3.12 11.62
C GLY A 331 -2.44 -2.49 12.91
N ARG A 332 -2.75 -3.28 13.95
CA ARG A 332 -3.32 -2.81 15.24
C ARG A 332 -2.61 -3.35 16.48
N GLY A 333 -1.47 -3.99 16.32
CA GLY A 333 -0.78 -4.62 17.44
C GLY A 333 0.50 -5.35 17.05
N GLU A 334 1.03 -6.10 18.00
CA GLU A 334 2.26 -6.86 17.85
C GLU A 334 2.15 -8.14 18.69
N ILE A 335 2.65 -9.25 18.14
CA ILE A 335 2.86 -10.48 18.89
C ILE A 335 4.35 -10.58 19.21
N VAL A 336 4.68 -10.45 20.48
CA VAL A 336 6.05 -10.33 20.99
C VAL A 336 6.49 -11.66 21.61
N TRP A 337 7.67 -12.14 21.24
CA TRP A 337 8.22 -13.42 21.73
C TRP A 337 9.74 -13.45 21.62
N ASN A 338 10.39 -14.24 22.48
CA ASN A 338 11.80 -14.59 22.36
C ASN A 338 12.04 -16.07 22.71
N ALA A 339 13.19 -16.61 22.29
CA ALA A 339 13.56 -18.02 22.44
C ALA A 339 13.55 -18.58 23.88
N GLY A 340 13.56 -17.70 24.90
CA GLY A 340 13.51 -18.11 26.31
C GLY A 340 12.10 -18.31 26.88
N ARG A 341 11.04 -18.15 26.09
CA ARG A 341 9.65 -18.18 26.59
C ARG A 341 8.82 -19.31 26.00
N SER A 342 7.98 -19.91 26.84
CA SER A 342 7.03 -20.96 26.43
C SER A 342 5.88 -20.45 25.57
N HIS A 343 5.57 -19.15 25.61
CA HIS A 343 4.51 -18.55 24.80
C HIS A 343 4.75 -17.08 24.46
N ALA A 344 4.12 -16.62 23.37
CA ALA A 344 4.13 -15.23 22.91
C ALA A 344 3.00 -14.41 23.56
N TYR A 345 3.17 -13.09 23.63
CA TYR A 345 2.18 -12.17 24.18
C TYR A 345 1.72 -11.15 23.15
N ILE A 346 0.50 -10.64 23.32
CA ILE A 346 -0.07 -9.61 22.47
C ILE A 346 0.00 -8.25 23.18
N VAL A 347 0.50 -7.27 22.44
CA VAL A 347 0.34 -5.84 22.77
C VAL A 347 -0.50 -5.22 21.65
N GLU A 348 -1.64 -4.61 21.96
CA GLU A 348 -2.59 -4.12 20.94
C GLU A 348 -3.20 -2.75 21.27
N GLY A 349 -3.83 -2.13 20.26
CA GLY A 349 -4.59 -0.90 20.41
C GLY A 349 -3.75 0.30 20.87
N GLY A 350 -4.35 1.18 21.68
CA GLY A 350 -3.66 2.37 22.20
C GLY A 350 -2.46 2.05 23.09
N ILE A 351 -2.49 0.92 23.82
CA ILE A 351 -1.35 0.48 24.64
C ILE A 351 -0.17 0.12 23.74
N TRP A 352 -0.41 -0.58 22.62
CA TRP A 352 0.63 -0.86 21.62
C TRP A 352 1.21 0.40 20.99
N GLN A 353 0.37 1.38 20.65
CA GLN A 353 0.86 2.66 20.12
C GLN A 353 1.78 3.36 21.11
N ALA A 354 1.41 3.41 22.40
CA ALA A 354 2.27 3.95 23.45
C ALA A 354 3.57 3.14 23.62
N TYR A 355 3.47 1.81 23.63
CA TYR A 355 4.60 0.88 23.72
C TYR A 355 5.63 1.11 22.60
N ARG A 356 5.19 1.20 21.34
CA ARG A 356 6.05 1.48 20.20
C ARG A 356 6.66 2.87 20.25
N LYS A 357 5.87 3.88 20.66
CA LYS A 357 6.33 5.28 20.77
C LYS A 357 7.51 5.45 21.72
N ILE A 358 7.57 4.64 22.79
CA ILE A 358 8.65 4.71 23.78
C ILE A 358 9.84 3.78 23.46
N GLY A 359 9.80 3.02 22.37
CA GLY A 359 10.89 2.13 21.95
C GLY A 359 10.65 0.63 22.15
N GLY A 360 9.43 0.22 22.49
CA GLY A 360 9.04 -1.19 22.58
C GLY A 360 9.88 -2.01 23.58
N SER A 361 10.28 -3.22 23.16
CA SER A 361 11.02 -4.17 24.01
C SER A 361 12.34 -3.60 24.51
N THR A 362 12.99 -2.72 23.73
CA THR A 362 14.23 -2.05 24.13
C THR A 362 14.04 -1.12 25.33
N ALA A 363 12.86 -0.51 25.46
CA ALA A 363 12.58 0.47 26.52
C ALA A 363 11.85 -0.11 27.73
N MET A 364 11.01 -1.12 27.52
CA MET A 364 10.15 -1.69 28.57
C MET A 364 10.52 -3.13 28.94
N GLY A 365 11.45 -3.75 28.22
CA GLY A 365 11.64 -5.19 28.24
C GLY A 365 10.43 -5.90 27.61
N LEU A 366 10.46 -7.23 27.65
CA LEU A 366 9.42 -8.04 27.01
C LEU A 366 8.11 -7.99 27.84
N PRO A 367 6.92 -8.09 27.19
CA PRO A 367 5.63 -8.12 27.86
C PRO A 367 5.49 -9.37 28.74
N LYS A 368 4.97 -9.23 29.96
CA LYS A 368 4.69 -10.35 30.89
C LYS A 368 3.21 -10.78 30.86
N SER A 369 2.37 -10.00 30.19
CA SER A 369 0.94 -10.27 30.05
C SER A 369 0.45 -9.79 28.70
N ASP A 370 -0.68 -10.35 28.25
CA ASP A 370 -1.55 -9.64 27.32
C ASP A 370 -2.21 -8.44 28.01
N MET A 371 -3.04 -7.71 27.28
CA MET A 371 -3.89 -6.68 27.87
C MET A 371 -4.90 -7.31 28.84
N VAL A 372 -4.73 -7.04 30.14
CA VAL A 372 -5.61 -7.50 31.22
C VAL A 372 -6.53 -6.39 31.70
N ALA A 373 -7.60 -6.75 32.41
CA ALA A 373 -8.43 -5.76 33.12
C ALA A 373 -7.64 -5.17 34.30
N GLY A 374 -7.80 -3.86 34.54
CA GLY A 374 -7.29 -3.23 35.76
C GLY A 374 -8.13 -3.63 36.97
N ARG A 375 -7.51 -3.67 38.16
CA ARG A 375 -8.18 -4.07 39.41
C ARG A 375 -8.70 -2.89 40.24
N GLY A 376 -8.48 -1.65 39.83
CA GLY A 376 -8.86 -0.46 40.59
C GLY A 376 -8.02 0.77 40.25
N GLY A 377 -8.14 1.81 41.09
CA GLY A 377 -7.33 3.02 41.02
C GLY A 377 -7.35 3.73 39.66
N GLY A 378 -8.51 3.75 39.00
CA GLY A 378 -8.72 4.42 37.72
C GLY A 378 -8.20 3.65 36.48
N VAL A 379 -7.57 2.49 36.63
CA VAL A 379 -7.08 1.67 35.50
C VAL A 379 -8.19 0.73 35.01
N LYS A 380 -8.51 0.81 33.72
CA LYS A 380 -9.47 -0.07 33.04
C LYS A 380 -8.80 -1.27 32.38
N LYS A 381 -7.65 -1.03 31.72
CA LYS A 381 -6.85 -2.05 31.03
C LYS A 381 -5.36 -1.82 31.27
N MET A 382 -4.53 -2.85 31.22
CA MET A 382 -3.08 -2.69 31.28
C MET A 382 -2.32 -3.86 30.67
N ASN A 383 -1.08 -3.60 30.25
CA ASN A 383 -0.07 -4.63 29.97
C ASN A 383 1.08 -4.50 30.98
N TRP A 384 1.55 -5.65 31.45
CA TRP A 384 2.77 -5.77 32.24
C TRP A 384 3.97 -6.03 31.34
N PHE A 385 5.12 -5.45 31.68
CA PHE A 385 6.40 -5.65 31.02
C PHE A 385 7.50 -5.93 32.06
N GLU A 386 8.64 -6.44 31.64
CA GLU A 386 9.77 -6.73 32.54
C GLU A 386 10.20 -5.50 33.34
N SER A 387 10.32 -4.35 32.66
CA SER A 387 10.83 -3.10 33.23
C SER A 387 9.74 -2.03 33.44
N GLY A 388 8.45 -2.41 33.39
CA GLY A 388 7.37 -1.45 33.58
C GLY A 388 5.96 -1.99 33.38
N ALA A 389 5.00 -1.08 33.34
CA ALA A 389 3.62 -1.32 32.96
C ALA A 389 3.10 -0.16 32.10
N ILE A 390 2.15 -0.46 31.20
CA ILE A 390 1.40 0.56 30.48
C ILE A 390 -0.08 0.39 30.84
N THR A 391 -0.67 1.42 31.41
CA THR A 391 -2.05 1.41 31.91
C THR A 391 -2.93 2.29 31.07
N TRP A 392 -4.20 1.89 30.90
CA TRP A 392 -5.24 2.66 30.24
C TRP A 392 -6.41 2.87 31.21
N GLY A 393 -6.66 4.14 31.55
CA GLY A 393 -7.76 4.62 32.37
C GLY A 393 -8.43 5.85 31.75
N SER A 394 -8.31 7.01 32.41
CA SER A 394 -8.61 8.32 31.82
C SER A 394 -7.65 8.71 30.70
N GLY A 395 -6.43 8.15 30.72
CA GLY A 395 -5.42 8.26 29.68
C GLY A 395 -4.59 6.98 29.60
N ILE A 396 -3.64 6.96 28.66
CA ILE A 396 -2.64 5.89 28.55
C ILE A 396 -1.34 6.40 29.13
N HIS A 397 -0.83 5.72 30.15
CA HIS A 397 0.34 6.16 30.91
C HIS A 397 1.32 5.03 31.15
N VAL A 398 2.60 5.37 31.12
CA VAL A 398 3.72 4.44 31.30
C VAL A 398 4.28 4.58 32.71
N VAL A 399 4.37 3.47 33.45
CA VAL A 399 5.11 3.38 34.72
C VAL A 399 6.37 2.57 34.48
N ARG A 400 7.55 3.17 34.66
CA ARG A 400 8.85 2.55 34.36
C ARG A 400 9.99 3.10 35.21
N GLY A 401 11.20 2.56 35.04
CA GLY A 401 12.40 3.01 35.74
C GLY A 401 12.30 2.86 37.26
N ALA A 402 12.96 3.74 38.02
CA ALA A 402 13.03 3.63 39.48
C ALA A 402 11.65 3.72 40.19
N ILE A 403 10.66 4.35 39.57
CA ILE A 403 9.30 4.49 40.13
C ILE A 403 8.53 3.16 40.08
N TYR A 404 8.71 2.37 39.02
CA TYR A 404 8.00 1.10 38.80
C TYR A 404 8.11 0.08 39.95
N PRO A 405 9.31 -0.26 40.49
CA PRO A 405 9.42 -1.22 41.58
C PRO A 405 8.79 -0.72 42.89
N VAL A 406 8.69 0.59 43.09
CA VAL A 406 8.04 1.18 44.27
C VAL A 406 6.52 1.10 44.13
N TRP A 407 6.00 1.52 42.99
CA TRP A 407 4.57 1.42 42.69
C TRP A 407 4.05 -0.03 42.78
N THR A 408 4.82 -0.99 42.24
CA THR A 408 4.44 -2.41 42.29
C THR A 408 4.43 -2.99 43.70
N ARG A 409 5.46 -2.72 44.52
CA ARG A 409 5.50 -3.15 45.94
C ARG A 409 4.38 -2.54 46.77
N SER A 410 3.85 -1.39 46.38
CA SER A 410 2.74 -0.71 47.06
C SER A 410 1.34 -1.17 46.59
N GLY A 411 1.24 -2.29 45.86
CA GLY A 411 -0.02 -2.86 45.40
C GLY A 411 -0.44 -2.44 43.98
N SER A 412 0.43 -1.76 43.23
CA SER A 412 0.18 -1.35 41.84
C SER A 412 -1.08 -0.49 41.69
N GLU A 413 -1.90 -0.73 40.65
CA GLU A 413 -3.09 0.05 40.34
C GLU A 413 -4.22 -0.13 41.36
N ALA A 414 -4.25 -1.24 42.10
CA ALA A 414 -5.19 -1.44 43.20
C ALA A 414 -4.63 -0.97 44.56
N GLY A 415 -3.38 -0.54 44.58
CA GLY A 415 -2.63 -0.24 45.79
C GLY A 415 -2.81 1.17 46.31
N VAL A 416 -1.90 1.54 47.21
CA VAL A 416 -1.92 2.82 47.95
C VAL A 416 -2.02 4.02 47.00
N TYR A 417 -1.27 3.99 45.90
CA TYR A 417 -1.20 5.13 44.97
C TYR A 417 -2.31 5.10 43.90
N GLY A 418 -2.85 3.94 43.58
CA GLY A 418 -3.73 3.75 42.42
C GLY A 418 -2.95 3.74 41.09
N GLY A 419 -3.65 3.89 39.97
CA GLY A 419 -3.04 3.99 38.64
C GLY A 419 -2.36 5.34 38.39
N PRO A 420 -1.40 5.43 37.46
CA PRO A 420 -0.81 6.70 37.06
C PRO A 420 -1.84 7.60 36.35
N THR A 421 -1.73 8.91 36.57
CA THR A 421 -2.53 9.96 35.91
C THR A 421 -1.69 10.83 34.98
N THR A 422 -0.37 10.65 34.98
CA THR A 422 0.57 11.27 34.06
C THR A 422 1.59 10.24 33.59
N ASP A 423 2.25 10.50 32.46
CA ASP A 423 3.56 9.90 32.21
C ASP A 423 4.59 10.42 33.21
N ILE A 424 5.76 9.77 33.27
CA ILE A 424 6.88 10.28 34.05
C ILE A 424 7.40 11.56 33.41
N TYR A 425 7.43 12.66 34.17
CA TYR A 425 7.91 13.96 33.74
C TYR A 425 9.10 14.44 34.56
N ARG A 426 9.91 15.33 33.97
CA ARG A 426 11.05 15.95 34.66
C ARG A 426 10.63 17.20 35.42
N SER A 427 11.20 17.38 36.60
CA SER A 427 11.06 18.58 37.44
C SER A 427 12.43 18.85 38.07
N GLY A 428 13.21 19.75 37.48
CA GLY A 428 14.64 19.88 37.77
C GLY A 428 15.40 18.58 37.43
N SER A 429 16.22 18.10 38.36
CA SER A 429 16.92 16.80 38.25
C SER A 429 16.04 15.59 38.63
N ALA A 430 14.84 15.82 39.16
CA ALA A 430 13.95 14.77 39.62
C ALA A 430 13.02 14.26 38.50
N MET A 431 12.73 12.96 38.52
CA MET A 431 11.68 12.34 37.71
C MET A 431 10.43 12.14 38.57
N LYS A 432 9.28 12.61 38.13
CA LYS A 432 8.02 12.59 38.89
C LYS A 432 6.91 11.90 38.13
N GLN A 433 5.97 11.30 38.85
CA GLN A 433 4.73 10.76 38.28
C GLN A 433 3.58 10.91 39.26
N ASN A 434 2.41 11.32 38.77
CA ASN A 434 1.21 11.47 39.57
C ASN A 434 0.32 10.24 39.47
N PHE A 435 -0.42 9.96 40.54
CA PHE A 435 -1.24 8.77 40.70
C PHE A 435 -2.65 9.11 41.19
N TYR A 436 -3.57 8.19 40.90
CA TYR A 436 -5.02 8.36 41.02
C TYR A 436 -5.50 8.71 42.43
N HIS A 437 -4.87 8.18 43.48
CA HIS A 437 -5.23 8.50 44.87
C HIS A 437 -4.58 9.79 45.42
N GLY A 438 -4.13 10.70 44.55
CA GLY A 438 -3.56 11.98 44.96
C GLY A 438 -2.16 11.85 45.54
N TYR A 439 -1.32 11.02 44.91
CA TYR A 439 0.10 10.89 45.28
C TYR A 439 1.00 11.25 44.10
N THR A 440 2.14 11.86 44.40
CA THR A 440 3.27 12.02 43.46
C THR A 440 4.44 11.18 43.95
N LEU A 441 4.92 10.26 43.10
CA LEU A 441 6.18 9.57 43.32
C LEU A 441 7.31 10.35 42.64
N THR A 442 8.37 10.64 43.38
CA THR A 442 9.53 11.42 42.93
C THR A 442 10.79 10.59 43.07
N TYR A 443 11.50 10.36 41.96
CA TYR A 443 12.84 9.81 41.95
C TYR A 443 13.88 10.93 41.88
N ALA A 444 14.70 11.05 42.92
CA ALA A 444 15.81 12.01 43.02
C ALA A 444 16.91 11.44 43.92
N GLY A 445 18.19 11.71 43.59
CA GLY A 445 19.32 11.29 44.42
C GLY A 445 19.40 9.78 44.67
N GLY A 446 18.96 8.95 43.71
CA GLY A 446 18.97 7.49 43.84
C GLY A 446 17.82 6.89 44.66
N ARG A 447 16.89 7.69 45.17
CA ARG A 447 15.74 7.23 45.98
C ARG A 447 14.42 7.71 45.41
N VAL A 448 13.37 6.90 45.61
CA VAL A 448 11.99 7.30 45.35
C VAL A 448 11.29 7.69 46.64
N THR A 449 10.64 8.85 46.66
CA THR A 449 9.79 9.32 47.76
C THR A 449 8.36 9.51 47.28
N ALA A 450 7.40 9.37 48.19
CA ALA A 450 5.98 9.59 47.91
C ALA A 450 5.50 10.81 48.70
N GLN A 451 4.77 11.70 48.03
CA GLN A 451 4.13 12.86 48.65
C GLN A 451 2.66 12.87 48.28
N ARG A 452 1.77 13.15 49.25
CA ARG A 452 0.37 13.45 48.93
C ARG A 452 0.30 14.79 48.22
N THR A 453 -0.40 14.83 47.09
CA THR A 453 -0.71 16.08 46.42
C THR A 453 -1.72 16.82 47.29
N SER A 454 -1.37 18.00 47.81
CA SER A 454 -2.32 18.83 48.55
C SER A 454 -3.47 19.18 47.59
N THR A 455 -4.68 18.75 47.92
CA THR A 455 -5.91 19.21 47.25
C THR A 455 -5.93 20.73 47.27
N ARG A 456 -5.98 21.35 46.10
CA ARG A 456 -6.66 22.65 45.97
C ARG A 456 -8.14 22.39 45.82
#